data_AF-A0A0A2GSW0-F1
#
_entry.id   AF-A0A0A2GSW0-F1
#
_cell.length_a   1.000
_cell.length_b   1.000
_cell.length_c   1.000
_cell.angle_alpha   90.00
_cell.angle_beta   90.00
_cell.angle_gamma   90.00
#
_symmetry.space_group_name_H-M   'P 1'
#
loop_
_entity.id
_entity.type
_entity.pdbx_description
1 polymer ?
#
loop_
_entity_poly.entity_id
_entity_poly.type
_entity_poly.pdbx_seq_one_letter_code
_entity_poly.pdbx_strand_id
1 'polypeptide(L)'
;AADCDGDGTPNGTDTEPYDPCVDDGTIGDEDTTNPIWQAADCDGDGETNGTEDMNGSDPNDPCSVSGVPTIPAPADPNYDVWAAADCDGDGETNGEEVMNGTDPFDPCSVTTPTAQVDPMMPGTAAQNAYDIWAAADCDGDGDPNGTDPAPEDPCDFTAGSTPDPTNPIWQAADCDGDGTPNGVDPDPTDPCSDDGVIGDEDTTNAIWQ
;
A
#
# COMPACT_ATOMS: atom_id res chain seq x y z
N ALA A 1 12.59 36.64 -12.23
CA ALA A 1 13.14 36.54 -13.60
C ALA A 1 12.00 36.02 -14.47
N ALA A 2 12.21 35.66 -15.74
CA ALA A 2 11.22 34.80 -16.39
C ALA A 2 11.30 33.42 -15.73
N ASP A 3 10.17 32.74 -15.69
CA ASP A 3 9.95 31.31 -15.44
C ASP A 3 9.04 30.91 -16.62
N CYS A 4 9.46 29.94 -17.43
CA CYS A 4 8.81 29.66 -18.71
C CYS A 4 7.87 28.47 -18.66
N ASP A 5 8.21 27.44 -17.92
CA ASP A 5 7.46 26.21 -17.69
C ASP A 5 6.57 26.30 -16.45
N GLY A 6 6.87 27.19 -15.50
CA GLY A 6 6.02 27.47 -14.34
C GLY A 6 6.30 26.58 -13.15
N ASP A 7 7.48 25.96 -13.10
CA ASP A 7 7.94 25.08 -12.02
C ASP A 7 8.37 25.85 -10.76
N GLY A 8 8.34 27.19 -10.78
CA GLY A 8 8.80 28.04 -9.67
C GLY A 8 10.28 28.42 -9.76
N THR A 9 11.08 27.72 -10.60
CA THR A 9 12.50 27.98 -10.80
C THR A 9 12.72 29.00 -11.91
N PRO A 10 13.35 30.16 -11.63
CA PRO A 10 13.57 31.12 -12.70
C PRO A 10 14.58 30.62 -13.74
N ASN A 11 14.32 30.83 -15.05
CA ASN A 11 15.16 30.36 -16.18
C ASN A 11 16.68 30.67 -16.07
N GLY A 12 17.07 31.64 -15.23
CA GLY A 12 18.47 32.00 -15.03
C GLY A 12 19.25 31.10 -14.06
N THR A 13 18.54 30.31 -13.27
CA THR A 13 19.05 29.35 -12.26
C THR A 13 18.60 27.93 -12.53
N ASP A 14 17.51 27.79 -13.28
CA ASP A 14 16.93 26.54 -13.74
C ASP A 14 17.86 25.78 -14.71
N THR A 15 17.97 24.47 -14.48
CA THR A 15 18.75 23.56 -15.32
C THR A 15 18.01 23.09 -16.56
N GLU A 16 16.67 23.05 -16.53
CA GLU A 16 15.80 22.61 -17.62
C GLU A 16 14.64 23.60 -17.84
N PRO A 17 14.87 24.81 -18.42
CA PRO A 17 13.89 25.92 -18.46
C PRO A 17 12.62 25.76 -19.31
N TYR A 18 12.32 24.53 -19.72
CA TYR A 18 11.11 24.15 -20.43
C TYR A 18 10.51 22.83 -19.91
N ASP A 19 11.02 22.31 -18.80
CA ASP A 19 10.58 21.08 -18.17
C ASP A 19 9.90 21.40 -16.84
N PRO A 20 8.56 21.44 -16.78
CA PRO A 20 7.82 21.85 -15.59
C PRO A 20 7.97 20.89 -14.39
N CYS A 21 8.62 19.74 -14.57
CA CYS A 21 8.84 18.73 -13.52
C CYS A 21 10.26 18.76 -12.95
N VAL A 22 11.10 19.72 -13.36
CA VAL A 22 12.49 19.84 -12.91
C VAL A 22 12.69 21.18 -12.23
N ASP A 23 12.46 21.23 -10.92
CA ASP A 23 12.55 22.44 -10.11
C ASP A 23 13.78 22.47 -9.17
N ASP A 24 13.84 23.49 -8.30
CA ASP A 24 14.86 23.60 -7.25
C ASP A 24 14.50 22.89 -5.93
N GLY A 25 13.38 22.16 -5.90
CA GLY A 25 12.80 21.42 -4.79
C GLY A 25 11.96 22.28 -3.84
N THR A 26 11.60 23.51 -4.23
CA THR A 26 10.80 24.41 -3.41
C THR A 26 9.32 24.17 -3.63
N ILE A 27 8.75 23.24 -2.87
CA ILE A 27 7.33 22.90 -2.95
C ILE A 27 6.44 24.14 -2.71
N GLY A 28 5.50 24.39 -3.63
CA GLY A 28 4.40 25.34 -3.49
C GLY A 28 4.69 26.75 -4.03
N ASP A 29 5.79 26.95 -4.75
CA ASP A 29 6.05 28.20 -5.49
C ASP A 29 5.85 28.11 -7.01
N GLU A 30 5.30 27.00 -7.48
CA GLU A 30 4.92 26.74 -8.87
C GLU A 30 3.81 27.71 -9.33
N ASP A 31 3.85 28.13 -10.59
CA ASP A 31 2.78 28.93 -11.20
C ASP A 31 1.65 28.01 -11.67
N THR A 32 0.69 27.75 -10.79
CA THR A 32 -0.48 26.92 -11.09
C THR A 32 -1.39 27.49 -12.20
N THR A 33 -1.10 28.69 -12.73
CA THR A 33 -1.77 29.25 -13.91
C THR A 33 -0.99 29.08 -15.21
N ASN A 34 0.24 28.55 -15.16
CA ASN A 34 1.07 28.28 -16.32
C ASN A 34 0.54 27.05 -17.09
N PRO A 35 0.22 27.19 -18.39
CA PRO A 35 -0.31 26.07 -19.18
C PRO A 35 0.70 24.95 -19.48
N ILE A 36 2.01 25.18 -19.33
CA ILE A 36 3.03 24.13 -19.48
C ILE A 36 3.00 23.25 -18.24
N TRP A 37 3.14 23.85 -17.06
CA TRP A 37 2.97 23.16 -15.77
C TRP A 37 1.63 22.43 -15.67
N GLN A 38 0.49 23.08 -15.94
CA GLN A 38 -0.83 22.45 -15.84
C GLN A 38 -1.01 21.20 -16.73
N ALA A 39 -0.27 21.11 -17.84
CA ALA A 39 -0.39 20.02 -18.81
C ALA A 39 0.62 18.90 -18.58
N ALA A 40 1.56 19.08 -17.66
CA ALA A 40 2.46 18.03 -17.21
C ALA A 40 1.76 17.10 -16.22
N ASP A 41 2.37 15.94 -16.02
CA ASP A 41 2.04 14.92 -15.03
C ASP A 41 3.40 14.58 -14.41
N CYS A 42 3.76 15.28 -13.34
CA CYS A 42 5.15 15.28 -12.87
C CYS A 42 5.52 14.08 -12.00
N ASP A 43 4.55 13.47 -11.33
CA ASP A 43 4.75 12.24 -10.59
C ASP A 43 4.40 10.97 -11.40
N GLY A 44 3.80 11.13 -12.58
CA GLY A 44 3.52 10.03 -13.51
C GLY A 44 2.33 9.18 -13.10
N ASP A 45 1.46 9.68 -12.22
CA ASP A 45 0.29 8.96 -11.70
C ASP A 45 -0.91 8.89 -12.67
N GLY A 46 -0.79 9.58 -13.82
CA GLY A 46 -1.77 9.62 -14.89
C GLY A 46 -2.77 10.80 -14.80
N GLU A 47 -2.72 11.59 -13.73
CA GLU A 47 -3.38 12.88 -13.60
C GLU A 47 -2.40 14.01 -13.92
N THR A 48 -2.85 15.04 -14.64
CA THR A 48 -1.99 16.20 -14.90
C THR A 48 -1.97 17.12 -13.68
N ASN A 49 -0.87 17.84 -13.43
CA ASN A 49 -0.73 18.82 -12.35
C ASN A 49 -1.92 19.79 -12.26
N GLY A 50 -2.48 20.22 -13.39
CA GLY A 50 -3.65 21.10 -13.42
C GLY A 50 -4.97 20.43 -12.99
N THR A 51 -5.10 19.12 -13.18
CA THR A 51 -6.21 18.33 -12.64
C THR A 51 -6.07 18.18 -11.13
N GLU A 52 -4.85 17.94 -10.67
CA GLU A 52 -4.52 17.74 -9.26
C GLU A 52 -4.70 19.02 -8.44
N ASP A 53 -4.24 20.17 -8.93
CA ASP A 53 -4.52 21.49 -8.33
C ASP A 53 -6.03 21.73 -8.16
N MET A 54 -6.84 21.22 -9.11
CA MET A 54 -8.30 21.37 -9.08
C MET A 54 -8.99 20.39 -8.11
N ASN A 55 -8.47 19.18 -7.96
CA ASN A 55 -9.10 18.11 -7.18
C ASN A 55 -8.52 17.98 -5.75
N GLY A 56 -7.35 18.60 -5.50
CA GLY A 56 -6.62 18.60 -4.24
C GLY A 56 -5.66 17.44 -4.02
N SER A 57 -5.35 16.65 -5.05
CA SER A 57 -4.21 15.73 -5.02
C SER A 57 -2.89 16.50 -5.23
N ASP A 58 -1.75 15.81 -5.11
CA ASP A 58 -0.43 16.45 -4.99
C ASP A 58 0.40 16.14 -6.23
N PRO A 59 0.71 17.14 -7.08
CA PRO A 59 1.44 16.96 -8.35
C PRO A 59 2.85 16.35 -8.30
N ASN A 60 3.33 16.06 -7.10
CA ASN A 60 4.65 15.51 -6.86
C ASN A 60 4.60 14.20 -6.03
N ASP A 61 3.41 13.69 -5.70
CA ASP A 61 3.23 12.46 -4.94
C ASP A 61 2.50 11.42 -5.82
N PRO A 62 3.23 10.44 -6.39
CA PRO A 62 2.66 9.47 -7.33
C PRO A 62 1.55 8.56 -6.74
N CYS A 63 1.36 8.62 -5.43
CA CYS A 63 0.34 7.87 -4.70
C CYS A 63 -0.88 8.74 -4.34
N SER A 64 -0.82 10.04 -4.67
CA SER A 64 -1.85 11.03 -4.43
C SER A 64 -2.72 11.18 -5.67
N VAL A 65 -3.74 10.33 -5.81
CA VAL A 65 -4.71 10.43 -6.90
C VAL A 65 -6.09 10.82 -6.37
N SER A 66 -6.87 11.54 -7.21
CA SER A 66 -8.28 11.74 -6.92
C SER A 66 -9.13 10.58 -7.44
N GLY A 67 -9.52 9.66 -6.56
CA GLY A 67 -10.49 8.61 -6.88
C GLY A 67 -9.99 7.20 -6.59
N VAL A 68 -10.29 6.27 -7.50
CA VAL A 68 -9.77 4.90 -7.42
C VAL A 68 -8.45 4.89 -8.16
N PRO A 69 -7.32 4.62 -7.48
CA PRO A 69 -6.03 4.51 -8.14
C PRO A 69 -6.04 3.46 -9.24
N THR A 70 -5.28 3.73 -10.30
CA THR A 70 -5.11 2.80 -11.41
C THR A 70 -3.68 2.83 -11.89
N ILE A 71 -3.20 1.73 -12.47
CA ILE A 71 -1.87 1.68 -13.08
C ILE A 71 -1.81 2.70 -14.22
N PRO A 72 -0.91 3.71 -14.16
CA PRO A 72 -0.77 4.73 -15.19
C PRO A 72 -0.27 4.15 -16.52
N ALA A 73 -0.41 4.92 -17.60
CA ALA A 73 0.03 4.46 -18.90
C ALA A 73 1.58 4.40 -18.97
N PRO A 74 2.21 3.27 -19.37
CA PRO A 74 3.68 3.19 -19.50
C PRO A 74 4.29 4.07 -20.60
N ALA A 75 3.45 4.82 -21.32
CA ALA A 75 3.88 5.80 -22.31
C ALA A 75 4.00 7.21 -21.70
N ASP A 76 3.62 7.38 -20.44
CA ASP A 76 3.83 8.61 -19.70
C ASP A 76 5.34 8.89 -19.57
N PRO A 77 5.82 10.12 -19.87
CA PRO A 77 7.22 10.49 -19.71
C PRO A 77 7.77 10.29 -18.29
N ASN A 78 6.93 10.41 -17.26
CA ASN A 78 7.28 10.30 -15.85
C ASN A 78 6.81 8.99 -15.21
N TYR A 79 6.39 7.99 -15.99
CA TYR A 79 6.01 6.67 -15.49
C TYR A 79 7.04 6.03 -14.53
N ASP A 80 8.33 6.28 -14.75
CA ASP A 80 9.40 5.77 -13.89
C ASP A 80 9.37 6.37 -12.46
N VAL A 81 8.76 7.55 -12.28
CA VAL A 81 8.55 8.18 -10.96
C VAL A 81 7.50 7.39 -10.19
N TRP A 82 6.31 7.20 -10.78
CA TRP A 82 5.27 6.33 -10.23
C TRP A 82 5.76 4.90 -9.98
N ALA A 83 6.49 4.30 -10.93
CA ALA A 83 6.96 2.92 -10.81
C ALA A 83 8.00 2.71 -9.68
N ALA A 84 8.69 3.78 -9.27
CA ALA A 84 9.65 3.76 -8.17
C ALA A 84 9.03 4.03 -6.79
N ALA A 85 7.78 4.49 -6.74
CA ALA A 85 7.02 4.65 -5.52
C ALA A 85 6.47 3.31 -5.02
N ASP A 86 6.00 3.32 -3.78
CA ASP A 86 5.35 2.21 -3.06
C ASP A 86 4.09 2.82 -2.46
N CYS A 87 2.94 2.63 -3.13
CA CYS A 87 1.74 3.41 -2.85
C CYS A 87 0.84 2.81 -1.78
N ASP A 88 0.92 1.52 -1.53
CA ASP A 88 0.23 0.88 -0.42
C ASP A 88 1.14 0.63 0.79
N GLY A 89 2.44 0.82 0.64
CA GLY A 89 3.42 0.78 1.71
C GLY A 89 3.80 -0.64 2.10
N ASP A 90 3.64 -1.63 1.23
CA ASP A 90 3.93 -3.03 1.56
C ASP A 90 5.43 -3.40 1.45
N GLY A 91 6.24 -2.50 0.91
CA GLY A 91 7.68 -2.62 0.75
C GLY A 91 8.14 -3.10 -0.64
N GLU A 92 7.22 -3.45 -1.55
CA GLU A 92 7.48 -3.62 -2.98
C GLU A 92 7.21 -2.29 -3.71
N THR A 93 8.00 -1.93 -4.73
CA THR A 93 7.64 -0.75 -5.53
C THR A 93 6.52 -1.09 -6.51
N ASN A 94 5.70 -0.11 -6.87
CA ASN A 94 4.63 -0.25 -7.86
C ASN A 94 5.12 -0.94 -9.15
N GLY A 95 6.34 -0.60 -9.60
CA GLY A 95 6.98 -1.21 -10.76
C GLY A 95 7.38 -2.68 -10.55
N GLU A 96 7.83 -3.05 -9.36
CA GLU A 96 8.11 -4.46 -8.99
C GLU A 96 6.82 -5.27 -8.99
N GLU A 97 5.74 -4.71 -8.44
CA GLU A 97 4.46 -5.38 -8.35
C GLU A 97 3.80 -5.58 -9.72
N VAL A 98 3.83 -4.56 -10.57
CA VAL A 98 3.37 -4.69 -11.97
C VAL A 98 4.13 -5.82 -12.69
N MET A 99 5.42 -6.01 -12.39
CA MET A 99 6.20 -7.12 -12.97
C MET A 99 5.87 -8.49 -12.36
N ASN A 100 5.56 -8.54 -11.06
CA ASN A 100 5.26 -9.77 -10.34
C ASN A 100 3.77 -10.17 -10.43
N GLY A 101 2.90 -9.25 -10.83
CA GLY A 101 1.45 -9.44 -10.93
C GLY A 101 0.71 -9.25 -9.62
N THR A 102 1.33 -8.56 -8.65
CA THR A 102 0.71 -8.02 -7.43
C THR A 102 0.02 -6.68 -7.71
N ASP A 103 -0.63 -6.07 -6.71
CA ASP A 103 -1.54 -4.93 -6.91
C ASP A 103 -1.01 -3.71 -6.15
N PRO A 104 -0.48 -2.66 -6.84
CA PRO A 104 0.20 -1.49 -6.24
C PRO A 104 -0.58 -0.61 -5.28
N PHE A 105 -1.81 -1.01 -4.98
CA PHE A 105 -2.75 -0.27 -4.15
C PHE A 105 -3.43 -1.18 -3.12
N ASP A 106 -2.97 -2.42 -2.95
CA ASP A 106 -3.45 -3.39 -1.98
C ASP A 106 -2.27 -3.90 -1.14
N PRO A 107 -2.10 -3.41 0.10
CA PRO A 107 -0.93 -3.72 0.92
C PRO A 107 -0.81 -5.18 1.34
N CYS A 108 -1.83 -6.00 1.06
CA CYS A 108 -1.85 -7.44 1.31
C CYS A 108 -1.52 -8.26 0.05
N SER A 109 -1.31 -7.60 -1.08
CA SER A 109 -0.99 -8.18 -2.38
C SER A 109 0.52 -8.17 -2.59
N VAL A 110 1.26 -8.98 -1.83
CA VAL A 110 2.74 -9.01 -1.89
C VAL A 110 3.30 -10.28 -2.54
N THR A 111 4.50 -10.18 -3.11
CA THR A 111 5.28 -11.37 -3.51
C THR A 111 6.04 -11.95 -2.32
N THR A 112 6.64 -11.07 -1.52
CA THR A 112 7.34 -11.43 -0.28
C THR A 112 6.91 -10.51 0.86
N PRO A 113 6.19 -11.04 1.86
CA PRO A 113 5.72 -10.20 2.95
C PRO A 113 6.85 -9.61 3.77
N THR A 114 6.67 -8.35 4.17
CA THR A 114 7.61 -7.64 5.01
C THR A 114 6.89 -6.77 6.03
N ALA A 115 7.28 -6.91 7.30
CA ALA A 115 6.86 -5.99 8.34
C ALA A 115 7.56 -4.64 8.16
N GLN A 116 6.78 -3.59 7.94
CA GLN A 116 7.32 -2.26 7.72
C GLN A 116 7.70 -1.55 9.01
N VAL A 117 8.60 -0.58 8.85
CA VAL A 117 9.00 0.32 9.93
C VAL A 117 8.39 1.69 9.67
N ASP A 118 7.63 2.20 10.65
CA ASP A 118 7.08 3.55 10.64
C ASP A 118 8.17 4.59 10.28
N PRO A 119 8.02 5.34 9.17
CA PRO A 119 8.95 6.39 8.79
C PRO A 119 9.03 7.53 9.82
N MET A 120 8.01 7.69 10.66
CA MET A 120 7.86 8.78 11.64
C MET A 120 7.96 10.17 11.00
N MET A 121 7.43 10.33 9.78
CA MET A 121 7.42 11.59 9.03
C MET A 121 6.02 11.96 8.55
N PRO A 122 5.14 12.42 9.47
CA PRO A 122 3.77 12.80 9.14
C PRO A 122 3.65 13.77 7.98
N GLY A 123 2.76 13.45 7.03
CA GLY A 123 2.47 14.28 5.86
C GLY A 123 3.47 14.12 4.72
N THR A 124 4.29 13.06 4.73
CA THR A 124 5.10 12.66 3.56
C THR A 124 4.44 11.47 2.87
N ALA A 125 4.67 11.31 1.56
CA ALA A 125 4.21 10.16 0.77
C ALA A 125 4.53 8.83 1.46
N ALA A 126 5.78 8.67 1.92
CA ALA A 126 6.22 7.46 2.63
C ALA A 126 5.42 7.17 3.91
N GLN A 127 5.02 8.19 4.66
CA GLN A 127 4.16 7.99 5.83
C GLN A 127 2.75 7.62 5.42
N ASN A 128 2.20 8.27 4.38
CA ASN A 128 0.86 7.96 3.90
C ASN A 128 0.77 6.50 3.41
N ALA A 129 1.78 6.03 2.68
CA ALA A 129 1.92 4.63 2.27
C ALA A 129 2.00 3.69 3.48
N TYR A 130 2.91 3.96 4.43
CA TYR A 130 2.99 3.17 5.66
C TYR A 130 1.65 3.13 6.43
N ASP A 131 0.93 4.25 6.51
CA ASP A 131 -0.36 4.31 7.20
C ASP A 131 -1.45 3.47 6.48
N ILE A 132 -1.35 3.28 5.17
CA ILE A 132 -2.21 2.36 4.39
C ILE A 132 -1.90 0.92 4.79
N TRP A 133 -0.64 0.50 4.68
CA TRP A 133 -0.20 -0.83 5.10
C TRP A 133 -0.53 -1.13 6.57
N ALA A 134 -0.23 -0.20 7.47
CA ALA A 134 -0.41 -0.39 8.92
C ALA A 134 -1.88 -0.50 9.33
N ALA A 135 -2.81 0.04 8.54
CA ALA A 135 -4.24 -0.05 8.78
C ALA A 135 -4.90 -1.29 8.17
N ALA A 136 -4.21 -1.99 7.26
CA ALA A 136 -4.67 -3.25 6.71
C ALA A 136 -4.59 -4.37 7.76
N ASP A 137 -5.31 -5.44 7.51
CA ASP A 137 -5.34 -6.69 8.29
C ASP A 137 -5.21 -7.82 7.26
N CYS A 138 -3.96 -8.14 6.93
CA CYS A 138 -3.67 -8.93 5.74
C CYS A 138 -3.94 -10.42 5.91
N ASP A 139 -3.98 -10.93 7.14
CA ASP A 139 -4.33 -12.32 7.41
C ASP A 139 -5.76 -12.52 7.95
N GLY A 140 -6.42 -11.44 8.36
CA GLY A 140 -7.82 -11.44 8.78
C GLY A 140 -8.05 -11.83 10.23
N ASP A 141 -7.02 -11.84 11.06
CA ASP A 141 -7.14 -12.17 12.48
C ASP A 141 -7.69 -11.02 13.35
N GLY A 142 -7.92 -9.86 12.73
CA GLY A 142 -8.51 -8.69 13.35
C GLY A 142 -7.50 -7.82 14.11
N ASP A 143 -6.21 -8.12 14.05
CA ASP A 143 -5.11 -7.25 14.43
C ASP A 143 -4.56 -6.54 13.18
N PRO A 144 -4.64 -5.20 13.09
CA PRO A 144 -4.06 -4.49 11.96
C PRO A 144 -2.54 -4.65 11.92
N ASN A 145 -1.96 -4.73 10.72
CA ASN A 145 -0.52 -4.94 10.47
C ASN A 145 0.40 -4.05 11.33
N GLY A 146 -0.01 -2.80 11.60
CA GLY A 146 0.78 -1.86 12.41
C GLY A 146 0.85 -2.19 13.91
N THR A 147 -0.03 -3.06 14.41
CA THR A 147 -0.05 -3.56 15.80
C THR A 147 0.17 -5.06 15.91
N ASP A 148 0.01 -5.77 14.80
CA ASP A 148 0.14 -7.21 14.66
C ASP A 148 1.61 -7.68 14.83
N PRO A 149 1.88 -8.68 15.69
CA PRO A 149 3.20 -9.27 15.81
C PRO A 149 3.63 -10.12 14.59
N ALA A 150 2.69 -10.61 13.78
CA ALA A 150 2.91 -11.36 12.55
C ALA A 150 1.80 -11.08 11.51
N PRO A 151 1.86 -9.95 10.76
CA PRO A 151 0.84 -9.48 9.81
C PRO A 151 0.34 -10.43 8.69
N GLU A 152 0.89 -11.63 8.61
CA GLU A 152 0.57 -12.64 7.61
C GLU A 152 0.32 -14.04 8.23
N ASP A 153 0.34 -14.14 9.55
CA ASP A 153 0.07 -15.37 10.30
C ASP A 153 -1.23 -15.20 11.11
N PRO A 154 -2.38 -15.65 10.59
CA PRO A 154 -3.70 -15.41 11.19
C PRO A 154 -3.90 -16.08 12.57
N CYS A 155 -2.88 -16.76 13.07
CA CYS A 155 -2.84 -17.44 14.35
C CYS A 155 -1.91 -16.78 15.38
N ASP A 156 -1.23 -15.69 15.03
CA ASP A 156 -0.37 -14.91 15.93
C ASP A 156 -0.84 -13.45 16.01
N PHE A 157 -1.96 -13.23 16.73
CA PHE A 157 -2.54 -11.91 16.98
C PHE A 157 -2.36 -11.41 18.42
N THR A 158 -2.52 -10.10 18.60
CA THR A 158 -2.70 -9.52 19.94
C THR A 158 -3.94 -10.06 20.66
N ALA A 159 -3.76 -10.40 21.94
CA ALA A 159 -4.85 -10.88 22.79
C ALA A 159 -6.01 -9.87 22.87
N GLY A 160 -7.19 -10.30 22.42
CA GLY A 160 -8.41 -9.49 22.40
C GLY A 160 -8.81 -8.97 21.02
N SER A 161 -8.00 -9.22 19.97
CA SER A 161 -8.41 -9.08 18.58
C SER A 161 -9.61 -9.98 18.28
N THR A 162 -10.41 -9.55 17.30
CA THR A 162 -11.58 -10.29 16.86
C THR A 162 -11.45 -10.56 15.37
N PRO A 163 -11.16 -11.81 14.97
CA PRO A 163 -10.97 -12.15 13.57
C PRO A 163 -12.15 -11.80 12.69
N ASP A 164 -11.87 -11.55 11.41
CA ASP A 164 -12.89 -11.48 10.37
C ASP A 164 -13.20 -12.91 9.89
N PRO A 165 -14.34 -13.51 10.30
CA PRO A 165 -14.68 -14.86 9.89
C PRO A 165 -15.07 -14.95 8.40
N THR A 166 -15.06 -13.84 7.66
CA THR A 166 -15.25 -13.81 6.21
C THR A 166 -13.95 -13.74 5.42
N ASN A 167 -12.81 -13.49 6.09
CA ASN A 167 -11.49 -13.48 5.46
C ASN A 167 -11.08 -14.94 5.11
N PRO A 168 -10.73 -15.22 3.84
CA PRO A 168 -10.34 -16.57 3.42
C PRO A 168 -9.01 -17.06 3.99
N ILE A 169 -8.08 -16.17 4.34
CA ILE A 169 -6.78 -16.52 4.95
C ILE A 169 -7.04 -17.05 6.36
N TRP A 170 -7.72 -16.26 7.20
CA TRP A 170 -8.15 -16.70 8.52
C TRP A 170 -8.99 -17.99 8.47
N GLN A 171 -9.98 -18.10 7.58
CA GLN A 171 -10.82 -19.31 7.45
C GLN A 171 -10.04 -20.59 7.12
N ALA A 172 -8.93 -20.46 6.38
CA ALA A 172 -8.13 -21.59 5.93
C ALA A 172 -7.07 -22.01 6.95
N ALA A 173 -6.77 -21.16 7.92
CA ALA A 173 -5.86 -21.46 9.01
C ALA A 173 -6.47 -22.45 10.01
N ASP A 174 -5.61 -23.11 10.76
CA ASP A 174 -5.93 -24.06 11.84
C ASP A 174 -5.09 -23.63 13.03
N CYS A 175 -5.63 -22.70 13.82
CA CYS A 175 -4.84 -21.97 14.81
C CYS A 175 -4.59 -22.75 16.10
N ASP A 176 -5.43 -23.73 16.42
CA ASP A 176 -5.23 -24.59 17.57
C ASP A 176 -4.57 -25.94 17.21
N GLY A 177 -4.47 -26.24 15.92
CA GLY A 177 -3.76 -27.39 15.37
C GLY A 177 -4.52 -28.69 15.56
N ASP A 178 -5.83 -28.67 15.73
CA ASP A 178 -6.63 -29.87 15.92
C ASP A 178 -6.93 -30.61 14.61
N GLY A 179 -6.71 -29.96 13.47
CA GLY A 179 -6.93 -30.47 12.12
C GLY A 179 -8.14 -29.84 11.42
N THR A 180 -8.92 -29.02 12.11
CA THR A 180 -10.14 -28.39 11.63
C THR A 180 -9.89 -26.90 11.34
N PRO A 181 -10.06 -26.44 10.08
CA PRO A 181 -9.84 -25.03 9.77
C PRO A 181 -10.83 -24.11 10.47
N ASN A 182 -10.36 -22.94 10.89
CA ASN A 182 -11.10 -21.92 11.63
C ASN A 182 -12.49 -21.60 11.03
N GLY A 183 -12.63 -21.65 9.70
CA GLY A 183 -13.88 -21.34 9.00
C GLY A 183 -15.02 -22.36 9.24
N VAL A 184 -14.71 -23.56 9.72
CA VAL A 184 -15.67 -24.61 10.09
C VAL A 184 -15.56 -25.04 11.56
N ASP A 185 -14.49 -24.63 12.23
CA ASP A 185 -14.22 -24.87 13.63
C ASP A 185 -15.22 -24.12 14.56
N PRO A 186 -15.90 -24.82 15.50
CA PRO A 186 -16.76 -24.19 16.48
C PRO A 186 -16.03 -23.35 17.55
N ASP A 187 -14.75 -23.58 17.81
CA ASP A 187 -13.86 -22.79 18.68
C ASP A 187 -12.41 -22.80 18.15
N PRO A 188 -12.05 -21.89 17.19
CA PRO A 188 -10.74 -21.79 16.51
C PRO A 188 -9.49 -21.61 17.38
N THR A 189 -9.64 -21.66 18.70
CA THR A 189 -8.57 -21.47 19.69
C THR A 189 -8.54 -22.57 20.76
N ASP A 190 -9.52 -23.49 20.75
CA ASP A 190 -9.62 -24.58 21.70
C ASP A 190 -9.43 -25.92 20.99
N PRO A 191 -8.22 -26.51 21.05
CA PRO A 191 -7.88 -27.74 20.31
C PRO A 191 -8.62 -28.99 20.79
N CYS A 192 -9.54 -28.85 21.74
CA CYS A 192 -10.46 -29.89 22.18
C CYS A 192 -11.84 -29.79 21.51
N SER A 193 -12.09 -28.76 20.71
CA SER A 193 -13.40 -28.38 20.18
C SER A 193 -13.46 -28.53 18.66
N ASP A 194 -13.53 -29.77 18.21
CA ASP A 194 -13.62 -30.10 16.79
C ASP A 194 -15.05 -30.00 16.20
N ASP A 195 -15.17 -29.96 14.86
CA ASP A 195 -16.43 -29.92 14.11
C ASP A 195 -17.30 -31.20 14.26
N GLY A 196 -16.74 -32.24 14.89
CA GLY A 196 -17.41 -33.50 15.19
C GLY A 196 -17.37 -34.52 14.06
N VAL A 197 -16.58 -34.26 13.01
CA VAL A 197 -16.14 -35.27 12.05
C VAL A 197 -15.11 -36.16 12.76
N ILE A 198 -15.25 -37.47 12.59
CA ILE A 198 -14.37 -38.44 13.25
C ILE A 198 -13.39 -38.97 12.20
N GLY A 199 -12.09 -38.76 12.43
CA GLY A 199 -10.97 -39.32 11.67
C GLY A 199 -10.10 -38.32 10.89
N ASP A 200 -10.39 -37.02 10.96
CA ASP A 200 -9.57 -35.90 10.48
C ASP A 200 -8.74 -35.24 11.58
N GLU A 201 -8.93 -35.65 12.85
CA GLU A 201 -8.14 -35.16 13.97
C GLU A 201 -6.64 -35.42 13.72
N ASP A 202 -5.79 -34.41 13.91
CA ASP A 202 -4.35 -34.60 13.78
C ASP A 202 -3.82 -35.47 14.93
N THR A 203 -3.80 -36.78 14.70
CA THR A 203 -3.27 -37.77 15.65
C THR A 203 -1.78 -37.59 15.98
N THR A 204 -1.08 -36.70 15.27
CA THR A 204 0.30 -36.31 15.60
C THR A 204 0.38 -35.16 16.60
N ASN A 205 -0.70 -34.40 16.80
CA ASN A 205 -0.80 -33.41 17.86
C ASN A 205 -0.82 -34.10 19.24
N ALA A 206 0.01 -33.58 20.16
CA ALA A 206 0.20 -34.15 21.49
C ALA A 206 -1.04 -34.06 22.38
N ILE A 207 -2.03 -33.23 22.02
CA ILE A 207 -3.27 -33.03 22.76
C ILE A 207 -4.17 -34.27 22.66
N TRP A 208 -4.05 -35.04 21.58
CA TRP A 208 -4.83 -36.27 21.31
C TRP A 208 -4.16 -37.57 21.80
N GLN A 209 -2.98 -37.50 22.46
CA GLN A 209 -2.23 -38.66 23.00
C GLN A 209 -2.34 -38.80 24.53
#